data_AF-A0A6G0JXB5-F1
#
_entry.id   AF-A0A6G0JXB5-F1
#
_cell.length_a   1.000
_cell.length_b   1.000
_cell.length_c   1.000
_cell.angle_alpha   90.00
_cell.angle_beta   90.00
_cell.angle_gamma   90.00
#
_symmetry.space_group_name_H-M   'P 1'
#
loop_
_entity.id
_entity.type
_entity.pdbx_description
1 polymer ?
#
loop_
_entity_poly.entity_id
_entity_poly.type
_entity_poly.pdbx_seq_one_letter_code
_entity_poly.pdbx_strand_id
1 'polypeptide(L)'
;MAIQVVLLALGDCSAALPSLKLTFDIQRPSMAVRGATTFDVLVAPVVTGDSVNFNGKLSVEQNGALHNFFLVDSVSYHEVINGSTRVTTCQSAEFIPDVAYVVNAIASATDVSSLSTNQTISCTNGKWLRTTFAGESYVLCSRPDDANFTVYGEDLSVSFEYLSENVEVVKPLDAPSNCDTFTGGSVALTALEKIYGLIIPHHSFKNDGVVEFKSCIGNLDASLFEPSYSSTWYAAKLNHADTTFHDGEGLFSKAQKPLKWFECLL
;
A
#
# COMPACT_ATOMS: atom_id res chain seq x y z
N MET A 1 15.78 -18.20 7.13
CA MET A 1 15.22 -17.33 8.19
C MET A 1 13.92 -16.79 7.62
N ALA A 2 12.81 -17.29 8.15
CA ALA A 2 11.48 -16.95 7.70
C ALA A 2 11.19 -15.50 8.11
N ILE A 3 10.98 -14.62 7.13
CA ILE A 3 10.20 -13.41 7.37
C ILE A 3 8.82 -13.94 7.76
N GLN A 4 8.47 -13.71 9.02
CA GLN A 4 7.22 -14.11 9.63
C GLN A 4 6.09 -13.70 8.69
N VAL A 5 5.36 -14.68 8.17
CA VAL A 5 4.11 -14.49 7.44
C VAL A 5 3.12 -13.83 8.41
N VAL A 6 3.13 -12.50 8.45
CA VAL A 6 2.09 -11.69 9.10
C VAL A 6 1.09 -11.31 8.01
N LEU A 7 0.41 -12.34 7.51
CA LEU A 7 -0.91 -12.20 6.91
C LEU A 7 -1.60 -13.54 7.16
N LEU A 8 -1.96 -13.75 8.43
CA LEU A 8 -2.69 -14.92 8.86
C LEU A 8 -4.11 -14.86 8.30
N ALA A 9 -4.43 -15.90 7.56
CA ALA A 9 -5.75 -16.20 7.03
C ALA A 9 -6.83 -16.28 8.13
N LEU A 10 -8.00 -15.74 7.78
CA LEU A 10 -9.37 -16.15 8.13
C LEU A 10 -9.64 -16.66 9.56
N GLY A 11 -10.43 -15.87 10.30
CA GLY A 11 -11.18 -16.30 11.48
C GLY A 11 -10.65 -15.68 12.79
N ASP A 12 -11.29 -14.59 13.23
CA ASP A 12 -11.10 -13.96 14.54
C ASP A 12 -9.65 -13.67 14.96
N CYS A 13 -9.02 -12.74 14.25
CA CYS A 13 -8.04 -11.83 14.81
C CYS A 13 -8.10 -10.56 13.96
N SER A 14 -8.27 -9.39 14.56
CA SER A 14 -8.03 -8.12 13.86
C SER A 14 -6.56 -8.12 13.46
N ALA A 15 -6.23 -8.64 12.27
CA ALA A 15 -4.88 -8.64 11.75
C ALA A 15 -4.50 -7.17 11.52
N ALA A 16 -3.81 -6.59 12.49
CA ALA A 16 -3.31 -5.23 12.39
C ALA A 16 -2.32 -5.21 11.23
N LEU A 17 -2.62 -4.39 10.22
CA LEU A 17 -1.70 -4.15 9.12
C LEU A 17 -0.42 -3.47 9.66
N PRO A 18 0.77 -3.82 9.15
CA PRO A 18 2.01 -3.21 9.58
C PRO A 18 2.03 -1.71 9.26
N SER A 19 2.65 -0.93 10.15
CA SER A 19 2.92 0.48 9.86
C SER A 19 3.92 0.65 8.72
N LEU A 20 3.83 1.78 8.03
CA LEU A 20 4.69 2.15 6.92
C LEU A 20 5.55 3.36 7.28
N LYS A 21 6.76 3.41 6.73
CA LYS A 21 7.54 4.62 6.59
C LYS A 21 7.65 4.95 5.11
N LEU A 22 7.21 6.15 4.76
CA LEU A 22 7.30 6.70 3.41
C LEU A 22 8.39 7.76 3.39
N THR A 23 9.50 7.49 2.72
CA THR A 23 10.57 8.48 2.55
C THR A 23 10.34 9.23 1.25
N PHE A 24 9.99 10.51 1.37
CA PHE A 24 9.83 11.41 0.23
C PHE A 24 11.18 12.01 -0.15
N ASP A 25 11.46 12.03 -1.45
CA ASP A 25 12.58 12.73 -2.07
C ASP A 25 12.02 13.68 -3.15
N ILE A 26 11.97 14.96 -2.83
CA ILE A 26 11.42 16.02 -3.67
C ILE A 26 12.51 16.52 -4.62
N GLN A 27 12.33 16.24 -5.91
CA GLN A 27 13.25 16.64 -6.97
C GLN A 27 13.00 18.09 -7.41
N ARG A 28 11.75 18.58 -7.35
CA ARG A 28 11.39 19.96 -7.66
C ARG A 28 11.46 20.85 -6.40
N PRO A 29 12.46 21.75 -6.26
CA PRO A 29 12.67 22.50 -5.01
C PRO A 29 11.47 23.37 -4.56
N SER A 30 10.63 23.82 -5.50
CA SER A 30 9.43 24.60 -5.18
C SER A 30 8.34 23.79 -4.45
N MET A 31 8.49 22.46 -4.36
CA MET A 31 7.59 21.57 -3.63
C MET A 31 8.12 21.18 -2.25
N ALA A 32 9.25 21.76 -1.81
CA ALA A 32 9.84 21.47 -0.52
C ALA A 32 8.85 21.77 0.63
N VAL A 33 8.68 20.82 1.54
CA VAL A 33 7.79 20.98 2.69
C VAL A 33 8.58 21.67 3.79
N ARG A 34 8.22 22.93 4.10
CA ARG A 34 8.96 23.76 5.08
C ARG A 34 10.47 23.89 4.75
N GLY A 35 10.82 23.79 3.47
CA GLY A 35 12.21 23.83 3.01
C GLY A 35 12.92 22.48 3.02
N ALA A 36 12.30 21.43 3.54
CA ALA A 36 12.82 20.07 3.44
C ALA A 36 12.44 19.46 2.09
N THR A 37 13.45 18.94 1.39
CA THR A 37 13.28 18.14 0.16
C THR A 37 13.34 16.64 0.44
N THR A 38 13.84 16.23 1.60
CA THR A 38 13.86 14.83 2.01
C THR A 38 13.26 14.71 3.41
N PHE A 39 12.26 13.86 3.57
CA PHE A 39 11.58 13.67 4.85
C PHE A 39 10.82 12.34 4.90
N ASP A 40 10.60 11.84 6.11
CA ASP A 40 9.83 10.63 6.34
C ASP A 40 8.41 10.96 6.80
N VAL A 41 7.45 10.19 6.29
CA VAL A 41 6.07 10.14 6.78
C VAL A 41 5.83 8.77 7.38
N LEU A 42 5.49 8.73 8.65
CA LEU A 42 5.05 7.52 9.33
C LEU A 42 3.54 7.35 9.12
N VAL A 43 3.12 6.16 8.72
CA VAL A 43 1.72 5.84 8.44
C VAL A 43 1.29 4.63 9.26
N ALA A 44 0.17 4.78 9.96
CA ALA A 44 -0.46 3.73 10.76
C ALA A 44 -1.83 3.38 10.13
N PRO A 45 -1.98 2.20 9.52
CA PRO A 45 -3.26 1.77 8.99
C PRO A 45 -4.25 1.42 10.11
N VAL A 46 -5.51 1.78 9.93
CA VAL A 46 -6.63 1.50 10.83
C VAL A 46 -7.69 0.73 10.06
N VAL A 47 -7.80 -0.57 10.34
CA VAL A 47 -8.76 -1.47 9.68
C VAL A 47 -10.13 -1.34 10.35
N THR A 48 -11.18 -1.16 9.56
CA THR A 48 -12.58 -1.08 9.99
C THR A 48 -13.45 -1.86 9.01
N GLY A 49 -13.80 -3.10 9.35
CA GLY A 49 -14.42 -4.03 8.41
C GLY A 49 -13.50 -4.27 7.20
N ASP A 50 -14.03 -4.12 5.99
CA ASP A 50 -13.28 -4.29 4.74
C ASP A 50 -12.60 -3.00 4.25
N SER A 51 -12.59 -1.96 5.08
CA SER A 51 -12.02 -0.65 4.78
C SER A 51 -10.82 -0.34 5.65
N VAL A 52 -9.83 0.35 5.09
CA VAL A 52 -8.62 0.77 5.78
C VAL A 52 -8.50 2.28 5.70
N ASN A 53 -8.45 2.92 6.86
CA ASN A 53 -8.09 4.34 7.03
C ASN A 53 -6.62 4.46 7.41
N PHE A 54 -6.07 5.67 7.31
CA PHE A 54 -4.67 5.91 7.59
C PHE A 54 -4.51 7.09 8.54
N ASN A 55 -3.85 6.83 9.66
CA ASN A 55 -3.26 7.88 10.47
C ASN A 55 -1.83 8.13 10.01
N GLY A 56 -1.37 9.37 10.07
CA GLY A 56 -0.09 9.77 9.50
C GLY A 56 0.61 10.84 10.32
N LYS A 57 1.95 10.78 10.35
CA LYS A 57 2.79 11.81 10.98
C LYS A 57 3.99 12.14 10.10
N LEU A 58 4.17 13.43 9.86
CA LEU A 58 5.38 14.01 9.26
C LEU A 58 6.04 14.93 10.30
N SER A 59 7.36 14.83 10.42
CA SER A 59 8.17 15.71 11.27
C SER A 59 9.28 16.36 10.45
N VAL A 60 9.36 17.69 10.48
CA VAL A 60 10.37 18.47 9.76
C VAL A 60 10.87 19.62 10.61
N GLU A 61 12.18 19.84 10.63
CA GLU A 61 12.79 20.98 11.31
C GLU A 61 12.87 22.21 10.38
N GLN A 62 12.51 23.37 10.90
CA GLN A 62 12.64 24.65 10.19
C GLN A 62 13.00 25.74 11.20
N ASN A 63 14.08 26.49 10.92
CA ASN A 63 14.52 27.63 11.75
C ASN A 63 14.67 27.31 13.26
N GLY A 64 15.10 26.09 13.60
CA GLY A 64 15.28 25.65 14.98
C GLY A 64 14.01 25.23 15.72
N ALA A 65 12.85 25.22 15.03
CA ALA A 65 11.60 24.65 15.55
C ALA A 65 11.29 23.32 14.83
N LEU A 66 10.69 22.39 15.56
CA LEU A 66 10.19 21.13 15.01
C LEU A 66 8.71 21.32 14.63
N HIS A 67 8.40 21.08 13.35
CA HIS A 67 7.06 21.12 12.81
C HIS A 67 6.56 19.69 12.62
N ASN A 68 5.50 19.32 13.34
CA ASN A 68 4.83 18.04 13.21
C ASN A 68 3.48 18.22 12.52
N PHE A 69 3.23 17.48 11.46
CA PHE A 69 1.94 17.40 10.80
C PHE A 69 1.33 16.04 11.08
N PHE A 70 0.09 16.04 11.54
CA PHE A 70 -0.65 14.84 11.91
C PHE A 70 -1.90 14.71 11.05
N LEU A 71 -2.23 13.48 10.71
CA LEU A 71 -3.56 13.03 10.30
C LEU A 71 -3.99 11.96 11.29
N VAL A 72 -5.03 12.23 12.07
CA VAL A 72 -5.58 11.28 13.05
C VAL A 72 -7.08 11.28 12.94
N ASP A 73 -7.67 10.11 12.68
CA ASP A 73 -9.11 9.92 12.50
C ASP A 73 -9.71 10.92 11.49
N SER A 74 -9.00 11.06 10.36
CA SER A 74 -9.33 12.01 9.28
C SER A 74 -9.30 13.49 9.67
N VAL A 75 -8.72 13.86 10.82
CA VAL A 75 -8.52 15.27 11.22
C VAL A 75 -7.05 15.61 11.17
N SER A 76 -6.74 16.79 10.61
CA SER A 76 -5.37 17.23 10.42
C SER A 76 -4.95 18.31 11.42
N TYR A 77 -3.73 18.16 11.93
CA TYR A 77 -3.17 19.07 12.92
C TYR A 77 -1.75 19.48 12.52
N HIS A 78 -1.39 20.72 12.85
CA HIS A 78 -0.01 21.21 12.77
C HIS A 78 0.44 21.60 14.18
N GLU A 79 1.44 20.90 14.68
CA GLU A 79 2.10 21.22 15.94
C GLU A 79 3.48 21.84 15.67
N VAL A 80 3.80 22.89 16.41
CA VAL A 80 5.12 23.51 16.43
C VAL A 80 5.70 23.38 17.82
N ILE A 81 6.87 22.76 17.91
CA ILE A 81 7.65 22.66 19.13
C ILE A 81 8.89 23.55 18.98
N ASN A 82 9.03 24.53 19.86
CA ASN A 82 10.20 25.41 19.91
C ASN A 82 10.69 25.52 21.37
N GLY A 83 11.79 24.84 21.67
CA GLY A 83 12.27 24.66 23.05
C GLY A 83 11.24 23.92 23.90
N SER A 84 10.73 24.58 24.94
CA SER A 84 9.66 24.06 25.81
C SER A 84 8.25 24.46 25.36
N THR A 85 8.11 25.35 24.39
CA THR A 85 6.80 25.81 23.91
C THR A 85 6.25 24.82 22.88
N ARG A 86 5.00 24.41 23.08
CA ARG A 86 4.24 23.57 22.16
C ARG A 86 2.94 24.28 21.81
N VAL A 87 2.65 24.41 20.52
CA VAL A 87 1.39 24.98 20.03
C VAL A 87 0.85 24.07 18.95
N THR A 88 -0.43 23.69 19.05
CA THR A 88 -1.12 22.91 18.02
C THR A 88 -2.26 23.73 17.43
N THR A 89 -2.33 23.76 16.10
CA THR A 89 -3.42 24.39 15.34
C THR A 89 -4.06 23.38 14.40
N CYS A 90 -5.27 23.68 13.93
CA CYS A 90 -5.83 22.96 12.79
C CYS A 90 -4.96 23.16 11.56
N GLN A 91 -4.83 22.11 10.75
CA GLN A 91 -4.18 22.21 9.45
C GLN A 91 -5.25 22.12 8.36
N SER A 92 -5.05 22.80 7.22
CA SER A 92 -5.97 22.58 6.10
C SER A 92 -5.76 21.17 5.54
N ALA A 93 -6.87 20.46 5.32
CA ALA A 93 -6.87 19.11 4.78
C ALA A 93 -6.33 19.06 3.33
N GLU A 94 -6.30 20.19 2.62
CA GLU A 94 -5.75 20.30 1.26
C GLU A 94 -4.23 20.09 1.19
N PHE A 95 -3.53 20.22 2.32
CA PHE A 95 -2.09 19.94 2.40
C PHE A 95 -1.76 18.46 2.58
N ILE A 96 -2.78 17.61 2.70
CA ILE A 96 -2.61 16.17 2.87
C ILE A 96 -2.87 15.51 1.51
N PRO A 97 -1.87 14.80 0.95
CA PRO A 97 -2.12 13.96 -0.21
C PRO A 97 -3.20 12.94 0.13
N ASP A 98 -4.19 12.77 -0.75
CA ASP A 98 -5.20 11.74 -0.58
C ASP A 98 -4.53 10.36 -0.63
N VAL A 99 -4.27 9.79 0.55
CA VAL A 99 -3.57 8.52 0.72
C VAL A 99 -4.34 7.40 0.04
N ALA A 100 -5.68 7.43 0.07
CA ALA A 100 -6.47 6.43 -0.62
C ALA A 100 -6.33 6.52 -2.14
N TYR A 101 -6.24 7.74 -2.69
CA TYR A 101 -5.98 7.90 -4.11
C TYR A 101 -4.58 7.38 -4.50
N VAL A 102 -3.55 7.63 -3.68
CA VAL A 102 -2.20 7.09 -3.91
C VAL A 102 -2.19 5.56 -3.85
N VAL A 103 -2.78 4.97 -2.80
CA VAL A 103 -2.86 3.51 -2.63
C VAL A 103 -3.59 2.86 -3.80
N ASN A 104 -4.74 3.41 -4.22
CA ASN A 104 -5.47 2.89 -5.37
C ASN A 104 -4.69 3.04 -6.68
N ALA A 105 -3.94 4.13 -6.85
CA ALA A 105 -3.05 4.29 -8.00
C ALA A 105 -2.00 3.17 -8.03
N ILE A 106 -1.30 2.90 -6.92
CA ILE A 106 -0.29 1.83 -6.87
C ILE A 106 -0.94 0.44 -7.06
N ALA A 107 -2.09 0.19 -6.42
CA ALA A 107 -2.83 -1.07 -6.55
C ALA A 107 -3.30 -1.34 -7.99
N SER A 108 -3.47 -0.29 -8.80
CA SER A 108 -3.84 -0.35 -10.22
C SER A 108 -2.63 -0.28 -11.17
N ALA A 109 -1.41 -0.34 -10.66
CA ALA A 109 -0.21 -0.25 -11.47
C ALA A 109 -0.14 -1.40 -12.50
N THR A 110 0.38 -1.09 -13.68
CA THR A 110 0.42 -2.01 -14.83
C THR A 110 1.84 -2.28 -15.31
N ASP A 111 2.06 -3.46 -15.86
CA ASP A 111 3.36 -3.88 -16.37
C ASP A 111 3.86 -3.04 -17.53
N VAL A 112 5.15 -2.73 -17.55
CA VAL A 112 5.81 -2.08 -18.68
C VAL A 112 7.01 -2.89 -19.14
N SER A 113 7.03 -3.26 -20.43
CA SER A 113 8.09 -4.07 -21.03
C SER A 113 9.41 -3.30 -21.25
N SER A 114 9.33 -1.97 -21.37
CA SER A 114 10.49 -1.09 -21.52
C SER A 114 10.19 0.29 -20.96
N LEU A 115 11.09 0.81 -20.12
CA LEU A 115 11.04 2.19 -19.66
C LEU A 115 12.05 3.04 -20.43
N SER A 116 11.57 4.13 -21.03
CA SER A 116 12.41 5.24 -21.46
C SER A 116 12.26 6.32 -20.40
N THR A 117 13.35 6.63 -19.71
CA THR A 117 13.40 7.68 -18.70
C THR A 117 14.78 8.34 -18.75
N ASN A 118 14.80 9.64 -18.45
CA ASN A 118 16.04 10.40 -18.30
C ASN A 118 16.62 10.29 -16.87
N GLN A 119 15.89 9.63 -15.96
CA GLN A 119 16.34 9.40 -14.59
C GLN A 119 17.24 8.17 -14.52
N THR A 120 18.27 8.24 -13.68
CA THR A 120 19.16 7.11 -13.40
C THR A 120 18.49 6.16 -12.40
N ILE A 121 17.56 5.33 -12.89
CA ILE A 121 16.86 4.32 -12.09
C ILE A 121 17.20 2.91 -12.58
N SER A 122 17.21 1.93 -11.67
CA SER A 122 17.52 0.54 -12.02
C SER A 122 16.56 -0.44 -11.34
N CYS A 123 16.08 -1.41 -12.13
CA CYS A 123 15.24 -2.49 -11.66
C CYS A 123 15.89 -3.83 -11.98
N THR A 124 17.12 -4.00 -11.49
CA THR A 124 17.87 -5.24 -11.66
C THR A 124 17.10 -6.40 -11.02
N ASN A 125 16.88 -7.46 -11.79
CA ASN A 125 16.09 -8.63 -11.38
C ASN A 125 14.65 -8.32 -10.92
N GLY A 126 14.11 -7.18 -11.34
CA GLY A 126 12.74 -6.79 -11.02
C GLY A 126 11.89 -6.55 -12.26
N LYS A 127 10.66 -6.12 -12.02
CA LYS A 127 9.66 -5.79 -13.03
C LYS A 127 9.27 -4.33 -12.90
N TRP A 128 9.22 -3.65 -14.04
CA TRP A 128 8.74 -2.28 -14.08
C TRP A 128 7.24 -2.23 -14.16
N LEU A 129 6.65 -1.41 -13.29
CA LEU A 129 5.23 -1.09 -13.28
C LEU A 129 5.06 0.42 -13.49
N ARG A 130 3.94 0.82 -14.08
CA ARG A 130 3.54 2.22 -14.22
C ARG A 130 2.19 2.45 -13.58
N THR A 131 2.06 3.61 -12.94
CA THR A 131 0.80 4.13 -12.44
C THR A 131 0.67 5.63 -12.75
N THR A 132 -0.50 6.18 -12.51
CA THR A 132 -0.80 7.61 -12.67
C THR A 132 -1.46 8.12 -11.40
N PHE A 133 -0.95 9.23 -10.88
CA PHE A 133 -1.50 9.90 -9.71
C PHE A 133 -1.55 11.41 -9.96
N ALA A 134 -2.68 12.04 -9.66
CA ALA A 134 -2.89 13.48 -9.89
C ALA A 134 -2.60 13.95 -11.34
N GLY A 135 -2.77 13.06 -12.33
CA GLY A 135 -2.47 13.33 -13.74
C GLY A 135 -1.01 13.08 -14.15
N GLU A 136 -0.12 12.83 -13.21
CA GLU A 136 1.30 12.60 -13.44
C GLU A 136 1.62 11.11 -13.51
N SER A 137 2.59 10.75 -14.36
CA SER A 137 3.02 9.37 -14.54
C SER A 137 4.14 9.02 -13.56
N TYR A 138 3.99 7.86 -12.92
CA TYR A 138 4.98 7.30 -12.01
C TYR A 138 5.36 5.90 -12.43
N VAL A 139 6.59 5.51 -12.11
CA VAL A 139 7.08 4.14 -12.33
C VAL A 139 7.61 3.57 -11.03
N LEU A 140 7.36 2.29 -10.79
CA LEU A 140 7.94 1.59 -9.65
C LEU A 140 8.57 0.27 -10.12
N CYS A 141 9.60 -0.15 -9.40
CA CYS A 141 10.23 -1.44 -9.58
C CYS A 141 9.71 -2.39 -8.52
N SER A 142 9.05 -3.48 -8.91
CA SER A 142 8.85 -4.60 -8.00
C SER A 142 9.99 -5.59 -8.13
N ARG A 143 10.47 -6.11 -7.01
CA ARG A 143 11.49 -7.17 -6.97
C ARG A 143 10.92 -8.34 -6.19
N PRO A 144 11.29 -9.58 -6.55
CA PRO A 144 10.91 -10.73 -5.75
C PRO A 144 11.41 -10.53 -4.32
N ASP A 145 12.71 -10.41 -4.08
CA ASP A 145 13.25 -10.49 -2.71
C ASP A 145 13.18 -9.19 -1.88
N ASP A 146 12.37 -8.21 -2.27
CA ASP A 146 12.31 -6.90 -1.62
C ASP A 146 10.88 -6.35 -1.57
N ALA A 147 10.28 -6.39 -0.37
CA ALA A 147 8.98 -5.78 -0.12
C ALA A 147 9.04 -4.24 -0.08
N ASN A 148 10.23 -3.67 0.08
CA ASN A 148 10.41 -2.24 -0.01
C ASN A 148 10.56 -1.85 -1.48
N PHE A 149 9.92 -0.76 -1.88
CA PHE A 149 9.97 -0.30 -3.26
C PHE A 149 9.96 1.21 -3.31
N THR A 150 10.49 1.77 -4.40
CA THR A 150 10.43 3.21 -4.66
C THR A 150 9.53 3.46 -5.86
N VAL A 151 8.61 4.41 -5.68
CA VAL A 151 7.81 5.01 -6.73
C VAL A 151 8.54 6.25 -7.21
N TYR A 152 8.93 6.28 -8.48
CA TYR A 152 9.67 7.37 -9.11
C TYR A 152 8.73 8.20 -9.98
N GLY A 153 8.76 9.52 -9.78
CA GLY A 153 8.14 10.52 -10.64
C GLY A 153 9.14 11.61 -11.02
N GLU A 154 8.74 12.53 -11.90
CA GLU A 154 9.59 13.65 -12.34
C GLU A 154 9.88 14.65 -11.22
N ASP A 155 8.88 14.93 -10.39
CA ASP A 155 8.98 15.97 -9.36
C ASP A 155 9.32 15.44 -7.96
N LEU A 156 9.04 14.17 -7.72
CA LEU A 156 9.31 13.50 -6.46
C LEU A 156 9.43 11.99 -6.65
N SER A 157 10.14 11.37 -5.72
CA SER A 157 10.16 9.93 -5.51
C SER A 157 9.68 9.62 -4.09
N VAL A 158 9.06 8.46 -3.90
CA VAL A 158 8.64 7.98 -2.57
C VAL A 158 9.11 6.55 -2.38
N SER A 159 9.91 6.31 -1.35
CA SER A 159 10.31 4.97 -0.94
C SER A 159 9.37 4.46 0.14
N PHE A 160 8.86 3.25 -0.05
CA PHE A 160 7.94 2.55 0.83
C PHE A 160 8.70 1.51 1.63
N GLU A 161 8.61 1.59 2.96
CA GLU A 161 9.19 0.64 3.90
C GLU A 161 8.14 0.16 4.88
N TYR A 162 8.03 -1.15 5.04
CA TYR A 162 7.25 -1.74 6.14
C TYR A 162 8.08 -1.73 7.42
N LEU A 163 7.51 -1.19 8.49
CA LEU A 163 8.18 -1.15 9.78
C LEU A 163 8.05 -2.50 10.49
N SER A 164 9.16 -2.95 11.08
CA SER A 164 9.17 -4.16 11.92
C SER A 164 8.41 -3.98 13.23
N GLU A 165 8.27 -2.74 13.69
CA GLU A 165 7.51 -2.35 14.87
C GLU A 165 6.43 -1.35 14.46
N ASN A 166 5.19 -1.61 14.86
CA ASN A 166 4.09 -0.72 14.56
C ASN A 166 4.21 0.59 15.34
N VAL A 167 3.92 1.69 14.66
CA VAL A 167 3.89 3.02 15.26
C VAL A 167 2.46 3.44 15.52
N GLU A 168 2.24 4.05 16.66
CA GLU A 168 0.96 4.67 16.99
C GLU A 168 1.04 6.18 16.70
N VAL A 169 0.14 6.66 15.85
CA VAL A 169 0.02 8.09 15.56
C VAL A 169 -1.12 8.64 16.40
N VAL A 170 -0.77 9.32 17.49
CA VAL A 170 -1.71 9.85 18.48
C VAL A 170 -2.00 11.33 18.24
N LYS A 171 -3.25 11.74 18.46
CA LYS A 171 -3.68 13.15 18.43
C LYS A 171 -2.84 13.98 19.42
N PRO A 172 -2.33 15.17 19.04
CA PRO A 172 -1.59 16.03 19.96
C PRO A 172 -2.44 16.45 21.17
N LEU A 173 -1.81 16.56 22.34
CA LEU A 173 -2.51 16.84 23.62
C LEU A 173 -3.29 18.16 23.59
N ASP A 174 -2.70 19.21 23.02
CA ASP A 174 -3.27 20.56 22.95
C ASP A 174 -4.02 20.82 21.64
N ALA A 175 -4.44 19.76 20.95
CA ALA A 175 -5.10 19.87 19.65
C ALA A 175 -6.51 20.50 19.77
N PRO A 176 -6.86 21.47 18.90
CA PRO A 176 -8.20 22.03 18.88
C PRO A 176 -9.29 20.98 18.60
N SER A 177 -10.51 21.24 19.07
CA SER A 177 -11.67 20.35 18.84
C SER A 177 -12.51 20.74 17.62
N ASN A 178 -12.25 21.90 17.02
CA ASN A 178 -13.05 22.49 15.95
C ASN A 178 -12.36 22.42 14.58
N CYS A 179 -11.43 21.48 14.39
CA CYS A 179 -10.77 21.28 13.10
C CYS A 179 -11.69 20.53 12.13
N ASP A 180 -11.59 20.88 10.86
CA ASP A 180 -12.36 20.22 9.81
C ASP A 180 -11.85 18.79 9.57
N THR A 181 -12.78 17.90 9.25
CA THR A 181 -12.48 16.52 8.83
C THR A 181 -12.13 16.49 7.35
N PHE A 182 -11.00 15.90 7.01
CA PHE A 182 -10.64 15.53 5.65
C PHE A 182 -11.61 14.47 5.11
N THR A 183 -12.09 14.69 3.89
CA THR A 183 -12.97 13.76 3.18
C THR A 183 -12.24 12.78 2.26
N GLY A 184 -10.90 12.75 2.25
CA GLY A 184 -10.16 11.71 1.53
C GLY A 184 -10.28 10.37 2.24
N GLY A 185 -10.43 9.34 1.42
CA GLY A 185 -11.20 8.15 1.77
C GLY A 185 -10.46 7.07 2.54
N SER A 186 -11.22 6.07 2.95
CA SER A 186 -10.72 4.73 3.23
C SER A 186 -10.47 3.99 1.91
N VAL A 187 -9.50 3.09 1.90
CA VAL A 187 -9.31 2.13 0.80
C VAL A 187 -9.95 0.79 1.14
N ALA A 188 -10.35 0.04 0.12
CA ALA A 188 -10.69 -1.36 0.32
C ALA A 188 -9.44 -2.12 0.78
N LEU A 189 -9.61 -3.06 1.72
CA LEU A 189 -8.53 -3.94 2.17
C LEU A 189 -7.87 -4.67 0.98
N THR A 190 -8.67 -5.05 0.00
CA THR A 190 -8.23 -5.67 -1.27
C THR A 190 -7.27 -4.82 -2.09
N ALA A 191 -7.32 -3.48 -1.97
CA ALA A 191 -6.36 -2.60 -2.64
C ALA A 191 -4.96 -2.74 -2.04
N LEU A 192 -4.87 -2.88 -0.70
CA LEU A 192 -3.60 -3.13 -0.03
C LEU A 192 -3.09 -4.54 -0.34
N GLU A 193 -3.94 -5.55 -0.34
CA GLU A 193 -3.60 -6.91 -0.76
C GLU A 193 -3.04 -6.95 -2.19
N LYS A 194 -3.60 -6.14 -3.11
CA LYS A 194 -3.05 -5.98 -4.46
C LYS A 194 -1.65 -5.38 -4.45
N ILE A 195 -1.39 -4.36 -3.63
CA ILE A 195 -0.03 -3.81 -3.47
C ILE A 195 0.93 -4.86 -2.94
N TYR A 196 0.56 -5.57 -1.87
CA TYR A 196 1.35 -6.70 -1.35
C TYR A 196 1.63 -7.73 -2.45
N GLY A 197 0.61 -8.02 -3.26
CA GLY A 197 0.67 -8.86 -4.45
C GLY A 197 1.76 -8.50 -5.46
N LEU A 198 2.09 -7.21 -5.56
CA LEU A 198 3.08 -6.72 -6.51
C LEU A 198 4.52 -6.90 -6.01
N ILE A 199 4.73 -7.02 -4.69
CA ILE A 199 6.04 -6.86 -4.04
C ILE A 199 6.48 -8.05 -3.19
N ILE A 200 5.61 -9.03 -2.95
CA ILE A 200 5.98 -10.22 -2.17
C ILE A 200 6.97 -11.08 -2.98
N PRO A 201 8.07 -11.54 -2.35
CA PRO A 201 8.94 -12.53 -2.94
C PRO A 201 8.22 -13.81 -3.27
N HIS A 202 8.35 -14.19 -4.54
CA HIS A 202 7.85 -15.45 -5.05
C HIS A 202 9.00 -16.28 -5.60
N HIS A 203 9.06 -17.53 -5.16
CA HIS A 203 9.94 -18.57 -5.69
C HIS A 203 9.46 -19.08 -7.06
N SER A 204 8.22 -18.77 -7.47
CA SER A 204 7.70 -19.15 -8.78
C SER A 204 6.69 -18.14 -9.34
N PHE A 205 6.49 -18.17 -10.67
CA PHE A 205 5.42 -17.41 -11.33
C PHE A 205 4.01 -18.02 -11.11
N LYS A 206 3.90 -19.13 -10.38
CA LYS A 206 2.61 -19.75 -10.02
C LYS A 206 2.25 -19.32 -8.60
N ASN A 207 1.69 -18.13 -8.46
CA ASN A 207 1.22 -17.56 -7.21
C ASN A 207 -0.01 -16.69 -7.50
N ASP A 208 -0.74 -16.29 -6.46
CA ASP A 208 -1.84 -15.32 -6.54
C ASP A 208 -1.41 -13.90 -6.11
N GLY A 209 -0.10 -13.64 -5.98
CA GLY A 209 0.48 -12.41 -5.42
C GLY A 209 0.80 -12.49 -3.93
N VAL A 210 0.16 -13.38 -3.16
CA VAL A 210 0.46 -13.53 -1.72
C VAL A 210 0.91 -14.95 -1.40
N VAL A 211 0.23 -15.94 -1.97
CA VAL A 211 0.43 -17.36 -1.72
C VAL A 211 0.95 -18.06 -2.97
N GLU A 212 2.06 -18.78 -2.82
CA GLU A 212 2.59 -19.68 -3.86
C GLU A 212 1.66 -20.87 -4.09
N PHE A 213 1.51 -21.29 -5.34
CA PHE A 213 0.67 -22.44 -5.72
C PHE A 213 1.06 -23.71 -4.95
N LYS A 214 2.37 -23.95 -4.76
CA LYS A 214 2.86 -25.08 -3.95
C LYS A 214 2.44 -25.00 -2.48
N SER A 215 2.37 -23.80 -1.92
CA SER A 215 1.89 -23.59 -0.56
C SER A 215 0.38 -23.89 -0.47
N CYS A 216 -0.38 -23.40 -1.45
CA CYS A 216 -1.83 -23.59 -1.53
C CYS A 216 -2.24 -25.07 -1.66
N ILE A 217 -1.59 -25.84 -2.53
CA ILE A 217 -1.93 -27.26 -2.73
C ILE A 217 -1.36 -28.19 -1.63
N GLY A 218 -0.45 -27.68 -0.79
CA GLY A 218 0.24 -28.49 0.21
C GLY A 218 0.95 -29.71 -0.38
N ASN A 219 0.54 -30.90 0.05
CA ASN A 219 1.10 -32.19 -0.40
C ASN A 219 0.29 -32.86 -1.54
N LEU A 220 -0.70 -32.17 -2.12
CA LEU A 220 -1.51 -32.71 -3.21
C LEU A 220 -0.71 -32.72 -4.52
N ASP A 221 -1.03 -33.68 -5.40
CA ASP A 221 -0.40 -33.76 -6.72
C ASP A 221 -0.85 -32.58 -7.59
N ALA A 222 0.11 -31.72 -7.95
CA ALA A 222 -0.08 -30.57 -8.81
C ALA A 222 -0.68 -30.93 -10.19
N SER A 223 -0.50 -32.18 -10.66
CA SER A 223 -1.06 -32.65 -11.94
C SER A 223 -2.58 -32.78 -11.93
N LEU A 224 -3.20 -32.83 -10.75
CA LEU A 224 -4.66 -32.92 -10.62
C LEU A 224 -5.35 -31.58 -10.91
N PHE A 225 -4.62 -30.47 -10.81
CA PHE A 225 -5.18 -29.12 -10.84
C PHE A 225 -5.34 -28.59 -12.27
N GLU A 226 -6.58 -28.26 -12.65
CA GLU A 226 -6.95 -27.85 -14.01
C GLU A 226 -7.55 -26.43 -14.03
N PRO A 227 -7.25 -25.58 -15.03
CA PRO A 227 -7.69 -24.19 -15.10
C PRO A 227 -9.13 -24.06 -15.62
N SER A 228 -10.05 -24.82 -15.06
CA SER A 228 -11.48 -24.82 -15.39
C SER A 228 -12.33 -25.00 -14.14
N TYR A 229 -13.31 -24.13 -13.95
CA TYR A 229 -14.29 -24.19 -12.84
C TYR A 229 -15.09 -25.49 -12.75
N SER A 230 -15.00 -26.37 -13.76
CA SER A 230 -15.62 -27.70 -13.74
C SER A 230 -14.74 -28.77 -13.08
N SER A 231 -13.49 -28.45 -12.75
CA SER A 231 -12.57 -29.38 -12.10
C SER A 231 -12.81 -29.42 -10.60
N THR A 232 -12.74 -30.60 -9.98
CA THR A 232 -12.68 -30.72 -8.51
C THR A 232 -11.46 -29.99 -7.95
N TRP A 233 -10.32 -30.10 -8.64
CA TRP A 233 -9.08 -29.42 -8.29
C TRP A 233 -8.89 -28.24 -9.23
N TYR A 234 -9.47 -27.10 -8.86
CA TYR A 234 -9.52 -25.94 -9.73
C TYR A 234 -8.28 -25.06 -9.58
N ALA A 235 -7.50 -24.94 -10.66
CA ALA A 235 -6.37 -24.02 -10.75
C ALA A 235 -6.86 -22.63 -11.18
N ALA A 236 -7.48 -21.90 -10.26
CA ALA A 236 -7.95 -20.55 -10.51
C ALA A 236 -6.78 -19.62 -10.90
N LYS A 237 -6.98 -18.77 -11.91
CA LYS A 237 -6.07 -17.69 -12.32
C LYS A 237 -6.56 -16.37 -11.76
N LEU A 238 -6.57 -16.31 -10.44
CA LEU A 238 -7.01 -15.16 -9.65
C LEU A 238 -5.81 -14.57 -8.92
N ASN A 239 -5.83 -13.27 -8.67
CA ASN A 239 -4.98 -12.70 -7.62
C ASN A 239 -5.59 -13.01 -6.24
N HIS A 240 -4.84 -12.79 -5.16
CA HIS A 240 -5.24 -13.15 -3.81
C HIS A 240 -6.53 -12.42 -3.39
N ALA A 241 -6.65 -11.14 -3.73
CA ALA A 241 -7.84 -10.34 -3.43
C ALA A 241 -9.10 -10.89 -4.14
N ASP A 242 -8.99 -11.34 -5.39
CA ASP A 242 -10.12 -11.89 -6.15
C ASP A 242 -10.61 -13.24 -5.58
N THR A 243 -9.84 -13.90 -4.71
CA THR A 243 -10.26 -15.14 -4.01
C THR A 243 -11.35 -14.91 -2.95
N THR A 244 -11.58 -13.65 -2.56
CA THR A 244 -12.67 -13.23 -1.65
C THR A 244 -14.04 -13.21 -2.32
N PHE A 245 -14.09 -13.34 -3.65
CA PHE A 245 -15.30 -13.29 -4.48
C PHE A 245 -16.03 -11.93 -4.50
N HIS A 246 -15.45 -10.86 -3.97
CA HIS A 246 -16.04 -9.52 -3.97
C HIS A 246 -16.27 -8.97 -5.40
N ASP A 247 -15.31 -9.19 -6.31
CA ASP A 247 -15.33 -8.64 -7.68
C ASP A 247 -16.10 -9.53 -8.69
N GLY A 248 -16.72 -10.62 -8.21
CA GLY A 248 -17.52 -11.52 -9.05
C GLY A 248 -16.67 -12.44 -9.95
N GLU A 249 -17.08 -12.58 -11.22
CA GLU A 249 -16.48 -13.54 -12.14
C GLU A 249 -15.95 -12.92 -13.44
N GLY A 250 -14.81 -13.41 -13.92
CA GLY A 250 -14.28 -13.08 -15.24
C GLY A 250 -15.20 -13.58 -16.35
N LEU A 251 -15.49 -12.76 -17.35
CA LEU A 251 -16.46 -13.07 -18.42
C LEU A 251 -15.93 -14.09 -19.44
N PHE A 252 -14.63 -14.09 -19.71
CA PHE A 252 -14.04 -14.76 -20.88
C PHE A 252 -13.05 -15.88 -20.56
N SER A 253 -12.82 -16.18 -19.27
CA SER A 253 -11.86 -17.19 -18.84
C SER A 253 -12.53 -18.20 -17.92
N LYS A 254 -12.44 -19.50 -18.24
CA LYS A 254 -12.89 -20.57 -17.34
C LYS A 254 -12.05 -20.68 -16.07
N ALA A 255 -10.87 -20.05 -16.06
CA ALA A 255 -9.97 -20.00 -14.92
C ALA A 255 -10.23 -18.79 -14.00
N GLN A 256 -11.23 -17.97 -14.29
CA GLN A 256 -11.61 -16.79 -13.47
C GLN A 256 -13.09 -16.86 -13.07
N LYS A 257 -13.56 -18.07 -12.77
CA LYS A 257 -14.95 -18.39 -12.43
C LYS A 257 -15.08 -18.99 -11.02
N PRO A 258 -14.62 -18.28 -9.96
CA PRO A 258 -14.56 -18.85 -8.61
C PRO A 258 -15.93 -19.15 -8.00
N LEU A 259 -16.90 -18.26 -8.18
CA LEU A 259 -18.26 -18.44 -7.66
C LEU A 259 -18.92 -19.67 -8.27
N LYS A 260 -18.85 -19.82 -9.60
CA LYS A 260 -19.40 -20.99 -10.29
C LYS A 260 -18.71 -22.30 -9.90
N TRP A 261 -17.40 -22.29 -9.64
CA TRP A 261 -16.72 -23.46 -9.12
C TRP A 261 -17.27 -23.87 -7.75
N PHE A 262 -17.49 -22.90 -6.86
CA PHE A 262 -18.06 -23.13 -5.53
C PHE A 262 -19.49 -23.67 -5.60
N GLU A 263 -20.32 -23.12 -6.49
CA GLU A 263 -21.67 -23.61 -6.76
C GLU A 263 -21.70 -25.06 -7.27
N CYS A 264 -20.66 -25.51 -7.99
CA CYS A 264 -20.58 -26.88 -8.49
C CYS A 264 -20.11 -27.90 -7.44
N LEU A 265 -19.61 -27.44 -6.28
CA LEU A 265 -19.13 -28.28 -5.19
C LEU A 265 -20.19 -28.52 -4.09
N LEU A 266 -21.22 -27.67 -4.02
CA LEU A 266 -22.35 -27.76 -3.11
C LEU A 266 -23.53 -28.50 -3.75
#